data_AF-A0A7Y4GW17-F1
#
_entry.id   AF-A0A7Y4GW17-F1
#
_cell.length_a   1.000
_cell.length_b   1.000
_cell.length_c   1.000
_cell.angle_alpha   90.00
_cell.angle_beta   90.00
_cell.angle_gamma   90.00
#
_symmetry.space_group_name_H-M   'P 1'
#
loop_
_entity.id
_entity.type
_entity.pdbx_description
1 polymer ?
#
loop_
_entity_poly.entity_id
_entity_poly.type
_entity_poly.pdbx_seq_one_letter_code
_entity_poly.pdbx_strand_id
1 'polypeptide(L)' 'MAETDAERYRQEAEECRKLAARAMSLHDKDAWLSLAADWMKLAENAAERRLRLFGDE' A
#
# COMPACT_ATOMS: atom_id res chain seq x y z
N MET A 1 -14.30 10.97 -8.87
CA MET A 1 -13.42 9.86 -9.31
C MET A 1 -13.34 8.92 -8.13
N ALA A 2 -13.78 7.67 -8.27
CA ALA A 2 -13.63 6.69 -7.20
C ALA A 2 -12.13 6.41 -7.05
N GLU A 3 -11.58 6.72 -5.88
CA GLU A 3 -10.22 6.33 -5.52
C GLU A 3 -10.06 4.84 -5.80
N THR A 4 -9.08 4.50 -6.62
CA THR A 4 -8.84 3.10 -6.96
C THR A 4 -8.36 2.36 -5.72
N ASP A 5 -8.70 1.07 -5.59
CA ASP A 5 -8.20 0.27 -4.46
C ASP A 5 -6.67 0.39 -4.33
N ALA A 6 -5.97 0.49 -5.47
CA ALA A 6 -4.54 0.76 -5.55
C ALA A 6 -4.10 2.10 -4.90
N GLU A 7 -4.84 3.19 -5.11
CA GLU A 7 -4.55 4.49 -4.47
C GLU A 7 -4.79 4.47 -2.97
N ARG A 8 -5.84 3.76 -2.51
CA ARG A 8 -6.13 3.59 -1.09
C ARG A 8 -5.00 2.80 -0.40
N TYR A 9 -4.57 1.71 -1.03
CA TYR A 9 -3.46 0.90 -0.53
C TYR A 9 -2.13 1.65 -0.52
N ARG A 10 -1.85 2.52 -1.52
CA ARG A 10 -0.67 3.39 -1.47
C ARG A 10 -0.72 4.40 -0.31
N GLN A 11 -1.86 5.03 -0.10
CA GLN A 11 -2.03 5.96 1.02
C GLN A 11 -1.83 5.25 2.37
N GLU A 12 -2.41 4.06 2.55
CA GLU A 12 -2.21 3.24 3.76
C GLU A 12 -0.73 2.85 3.96
N ALA A 13 -0.03 2.49 2.87
CA ALA A 13 1.40 2.19 2.92
C ALA A 13 2.25 3.39 3.38
N GLU A 14 1.96 4.58 2.86
CA GLU A 14 2.65 5.81 3.26
C GLU A 14 2.36 6.18 4.72
N GLU A 15 1.12 6.01 5.18
CA GLU A 15 0.75 6.22 6.57
C GLU A 15 1.48 5.24 7.49
N CYS A 16 1.55 3.96 7.10
CA CYS A 16 2.35 2.95 7.80
C CYS A 16 3.82 3.33 7.90
N ARG A 17 4.43 3.90 6.85
CA ARG A 17 5.83 4.39 6.91
C ARG A 17 6.00 5.57 7.86
N LYS A 18 5.02 6.48 7.93
CA LYS A 18 5.03 7.59 8.91
C LYS A 18 4.86 7.08 10.34
N LEU A 19 3.99 6.09 10.55
CA LEU A 19 3.82 5.42 11.84
C LEU A 19 5.08 4.66 12.24
N ALA A 20 5.73 3.96 11.31
CA ALA A 20 7.04 3.36 11.52
C ALA A 20 8.06 4.43 11.94
N ALA A 21 8.12 5.57 11.25
CA ALA A 21 9.05 6.65 11.60
C ALA A 21 8.80 7.22 13.01
N ARG A 22 7.54 7.28 13.44
CA ARG A 22 7.11 7.71 14.79
C ARG A 22 7.23 6.62 15.85
N ALA A 23 7.26 5.35 15.47
CA ALA A 23 7.36 4.24 16.40
C ALA A 23 8.71 4.28 17.13
N MET A 24 8.63 4.31 18.46
CA MET A 24 9.81 4.30 19.33
C MET A 24 10.46 2.92 19.42
N SER A 25 9.67 1.86 19.24
CA SER A 25 10.13 0.48 19.25
C SER A 25 10.60 0.03 17.88
N LEU A 26 11.78 -0.60 17.82
CA LEU A 26 12.28 -1.26 16.61
C LEU A 26 11.32 -2.34 16.10
N HIS A 27 10.66 -3.07 17.01
CA HIS A 27 9.69 -4.10 16.65
C HIS A 27 8.45 -3.53 15.95
N ASP A 28 7.87 -2.46 16.51
CA ASP A 28 6.76 -1.74 15.87
C ASP A 28 7.20 -1.15 14.53
N LYS A 29 8.42 -0.60 14.45
CA LYS A 29 8.99 -0.12 13.18
C LYS A 29 8.99 -1.19 12.11
N ASP A 30 9.49 -2.38 12.45
CA ASP A 30 9.61 -3.50 11.53
C ASP A 30 8.23 -4.01 11.10
N ALA A 31 7.28 -4.09 12.05
CA ALA A 31 5.89 -4.44 11.77
C ALA A 31 5.22 -3.43 10.84
N TRP A 32 5.36 -2.13 11.09
CA TRP A 32 4.82 -1.07 10.25
C TRP A 32 5.47 -1.02 8.86
N LEU A 33 6.77 -1.28 8.76
CA LEU A 33 7.48 -1.37 7.48
C LEU A 33 7.04 -2.60 6.66
N SER A 34 6.87 -3.75 7.31
CA SER A 34 6.32 -4.95 6.68
C SER A 34 4.88 -4.71 6.19
N LEU A 35 4.06 -4.06 7.00
CA LEU A 35 2.68 -3.72 6.63
C LEU A 35 2.65 -2.75 5.44
N ALA A 36 3.51 -1.75 5.41
CA ALA A 36 3.63 -0.83 4.28
C ALA A 36 4.07 -1.55 2.98
N ALA A 37 4.95 -2.54 3.08
CA ALA A 37 5.36 -3.35 1.94
C ALA A 37 4.22 -4.25 1.43
N ASP A 38 3.41 -4.81 2.32
CA ASP A 38 2.25 -5.61 1.95
C ASP A 38 1.17 -4.76 1.26
N TRP A 39 0.89 -3.57 1.80
CA TRP A 39 0.01 -2.60 1.16
C TRP A 39 0.49 -2.17 -0.23
N MET A 40 1.79 -1.94 -0.43
CA MET A 40 2.33 -1.66 -1.77
C MET A 40 2.13 -2.83 -2.74
N LYS A 41 2.32 -4.08 -2.30
CA LYS A 41 2.05 -5.25 -3.12
C LYS A 41 0.57 -5.38 -3.49
N LEU A 42 -0.32 -5.13 -2.54
CA LEU A 42 -1.76 -5.10 -2.79
C LEU A 42 -2.12 -3.99 -3.78
N ALA A 43 -1.49 -2.82 -3.67
CA ALA A 43 -1.66 -1.71 -4.59
C ALA A 43 -1.22 -2.07 -6.02
N GLU A 44 -0.04 -2.67 -6.16
CA GLU A 44 0.45 -3.18 -7.45
C GLU A 44 -0.51 -4.22 -8.02
N ASN A 45 -0.92 -5.22 -7.23
CA ASN A 45 -1.82 -6.25 -7.72
C ASN A 45 -3.19 -5.69 -8.13
N ALA A 46 -3.72 -4.73 -7.38
CA ALA A 46 -4.96 -4.03 -7.71
C ALA A 46 -4.82 -3.19 -8.99
N ALA A 47 -3.68 -2.51 -9.16
CA ALA A 47 -3.38 -1.75 -10.38
C ALA A 47 -3.21 -2.68 -11.60
N GLU A 48 -2.53 -3.82 -11.45
CA GLU A 48 -2.37 -4.84 -12.49
C GLU A 48 -3.72 -5.45 -12.89
N ARG A 49 -4.56 -5.81 -11.91
CA ARG A 49 -5.91 -6.31 -12.18
C ARG A 49 -6.75 -5.28 -12.93
N ARG A 50 -6.68 -4.02 -12.52
CA ARG A 50 -7.38 -2.92 -13.19
C ARG A 50 -6.86 -2.71 -14.61
N LEU A 51 -5.55 -2.75 -14.82
CA LEU A 51 -4.93 -2.59 -16.14
C LEU A 51 -5.30 -3.75 -17.06
N ARG A 52 -5.36 -4.99 -16.54
CA ARG A 52 -5.78 -6.18 -17.30
C ARG A 52 -7.26 -6.12 -17.70
N LEU A 53 -8.11 -5.53 -16.87
CA LEU A 53 -9.53 -5.29 -17.19
C LEU A 53 -9.76 -4.15 -18.18
N PHE A 54 -8.80 -3.23 -18.31
CA PHE A 54 -8.88 -2.06 -19.21
C PHE A 54 -8.13 -2.27 -20.54
N GLY A 55 -7.47 -3.42 -20.73
CA GLY A 55 -6.65 -3.73 -21.91
C GLY A 55 -7.34 -4.59 -22.98
N ASP A 56 -8.62 -4.91 -22.81
CA ASP A 56 -9.47 -5.54 -23.82
C ASP A 56 -10.32 -4.43 -24.47
N GLU A 57 -9.76 -3.70 -25.45
CA GLU A 57 -10.52 -2.81 -26.35
C GLU A 57 -9.99 -2.94 -27.78
#